data_AF-A0A2Z6USU0-F1
#
_entry.id   AF-A0A2Z6USU0-F1
#
_cell.length_a   1.000
_cell.length_b   1.000
_cell.length_c   1.000
_cell.angle_alpha   90.00
_cell.angle_beta   90.00
_cell.angle_gamma   90.00
#
_symmetry.space_group_name_H-M   'P 1'
#
loop_
_entity.id
_entity.type
_entity.pdbx_description
1 polymer ?
#
loop_
_entity_poly.entity_id
_entity_poly.type
_entity_poly.pdbx_seq_one_letter_code
_entity_poly.pdbx_strand_id
1 'polypeptide(L)'
;MPPYRTIPSNEEPILLWFAPILLAIASLAYLNLTKTFHRIIALVLAIIIGYSIATNLYFNQRYLASKYGSERLLSVADTVEIINQILVGSTLCDPAKKGKRKEHGQYDYIDTFMTKRELMITNTCPSGSYYIQPKFKMAIQMNDLFPIFTLVKTPPLDRPMTSLLETPEAYLYKIE
;
A
#
# COMPACT_ATOMS: atom_id res chain seq x y z
N MET A 1 29.11 19.23 11.49
CA MET A 1 28.50 19.84 10.28
C MET A 1 28.61 18.87 9.13
N PRO A 2 27.54 18.16 8.74
CA PRO A 2 27.56 17.32 7.54
C PRO A 2 27.40 18.21 6.29
N PRO A 3 27.96 17.81 5.13
CA PRO A 3 27.84 18.56 3.89
C PRO A 3 26.42 18.44 3.31
N TYR A 4 25.86 19.57 2.87
CA TYR A 4 24.64 19.63 2.08
C TYR A 4 24.81 18.80 0.81
N ARG A 5 24.06 17.69 0.71
CA ARG A 5 23.90 16.94 -0.53
C ARG A 5 22.90 17.71 -1.40
N THR A 6 23.38 18.35 -2.45
CA THR A 6 22.53 18.95 -3.50
C THR A 6 21.62 17.87 -4.08
N ILE A 7 20.31 18.08 -3.95
CA ILE A 7 19.28 17.27 -4.60
C ILE A 7 19.40 17.54 -6.10
N PRO A 8 19.61 16.54 -6.98
CA PRO A 8 19.45 16.78 -8.40
C PRO A 8 17.98 17.13 -8.63
N SER A 9 17.72 18.34 -9.16
CA SER A 9 16.40 18.74 -9.63
C SER A 9 16.08 17.88 -10.86
N ASN A 10 15.53 16.70 -10.61
CA ASN A 10 14.86 15.92 -11.64
C ASN A 10 13.54 16.64 -11.95
N GLU A 11 13.64 17.77 -12.66
CA GLU A 11 12.56 18.23 -13.52
C GLU A 11 12.48 17.22 -14.67
N GLU A 12 11.95 16.03 -14.39
CA GLU A 12 11.40 15.22 -15.47
C GLU A 12 10.37 16.12 -16.17
N PRO A 13 10.56 16.42 -17.47
CA PRO A 13 9.75 17.44 -18.10
C PRO A 13 8.31 16.95 -18.04
N ILE A 14 7.49 17.70 -17.33
CA ILE A 14 6.04 17.54 -17.19
C ILE A 14 5.38 17.25 -18.57
N LEU A 15 6.01 17.69 -19.65
CA LEU A 15 5.72 17.38 -21.04
C LEU A 15 5.61 15.87 -21.39
N LEU A 16 6.47 15.01 -20.82
CA LEU A 16 6.43 13.55 -21.06
C LEU A 16 5.16 12.91 -20.48
N TRP A 17 4.68 13.42 -19.34
CA TRP A 17 3.46 12.94 -18.69
C TRP A 17 2.20 13.32 -19.47
N PHE A 18 2.19 14.48 -20.14
CA PHE A 18 1.06 14.93 -20.96
C PHE A 18 1.14 14.53 -22.43
N ALA A 19 2.29 14.03 -22.90
CA ALA A 19 2.50 13.61 -24.29
C ALA A 19 1.43 12.64 -24.83
N PRO A 20 0.95 11.62 -24.09
CA PRO A 20 -0.08 10.71 -24.60
C PRO A 20 -1.43 11.42 -24.79
N ILE A 21 -1.77 12.36 -23.89
CA ILE A 21 -3.02 13.12 -23.92
C ILE A 21 -3.00 14.12 -25.08
N LEU A 22 -1.89 14.84 -25.27
CA LEU A 22 -1.72 15.77 -26.38
C LEU A 22 -1.71 15.05 -27.73
N LEU A 23 -1.08 13.88 -27.83
CA LEU A 23 -1.10 13.04 -29.04
C LEU A 23 -2.50 12.50 -29.32
N ALA A 24 -3.25 12.10 -28.28
CA ALA A 24 -4.65 11.71 -28.42
C ALA A 24 -5.53 12.87 -28.94
N ILE A 25 -5.38 14.08 -28.38
CA ILE A 25 -6.12 15.27 -28.83
C ILE A 25 -5.74 15.66 -30.27
N ALA A 26 -4.45 15.67 -30.60
CA ALA A 26 -3.96 16.00 -31.94
C ALA A 26 -4.41 14.99 -32.99
N SER A 27 -4.38 13.70 -32.67
CA SER A 27 -4.86 12.64 -33.57
C SER A 27 -6.37 12.73 -33.80
N LEU A 28 -7.15 13.08 -32.76
CA LEU A 28 -8.58 13.31 -32.88
C LEU A 28 -8.91 14.57 -33.71
N ALA A 29 -8.12 15.64 -33.60
CA ALA A 29 -8.32 16.89 -34.31
C ALA A 29 -8.10 16.79 -35.83
N TYR A 30 -7.25 15.86 -36.29
CA TYR A 30 -6.96 15.65 -37.71
C TYR A 30 -7.83 14.56 -38.37
N LEU A 31 -8.69 13.87 -37.61
CA LEU A 31 -9.53 12.81 -38.11
C LEU A 31 -10.74 13.36 -38.90
N ASN A 32 -10.69 13.25 -40.23
CA ASN A 32 -11.85 13.56 -41.08
C ASN A 32 -12.83 12.37 -41.13
N LEU A 33 -13.89 12.43 -40.32
CA LEU A 33 -14.90 11.37 -40.15
C LEU A 33 -15.76 11.07 -41.39
N THR A 34 -15.63 11.86 -42.47
CA THR A 34 -16.33 11.58 -43.74
C THR A 34 -15.72 10.40 -44.51
N LYS A 35 -14.42 10.12 -44.32
CA LYS A 35 -13.73 9.01 -44.98
C LYS A 35 -13.82 7.75 -44.12
N THR A 36 -14.24 6.63 -44.73
CA THR A 36 -14.39 5.33 -44.06
C THR A 36 -13.11 4.87 -43.33
N PHE A 37 -11.93 5.09 -43.93
CA PHE A 37 -10.64 4.77 -43.28
C PHE A 37 -10.39 5.54 -41.98
N HIS A 38 -10.70 6.84 -41.96
CA HIS A 38 -10.54 7.68 -40.77
C HIS A 38 -11.56 7.29 -39.70
N ARG A 39 -12.79 6.93 -40.10
CA ARG A 39 -13.80 6.40 -39.19
C ARG A 39 -13.35 5.10 -38.50
N ILE A 40 -12.65 4.22 -39.21
CA ILE A 40 -12.08 2.99 -38.62
C ILE A 40 -10.97 3.33 -37.62
N ILE A 41 -10.05 4.23 -37.96
CA ILE A 41 -8.98 4.68 -37.04
C ILE A 41 -9.56 5.31 -35.77
N ALA A 42 -10.57 6.18 -35.92
CA ALA A 42 -11.25 6.81 -34.80
C ALA A 42 -11.89 5.77 -33.86
N LEU A 43 -12.49 4.72 -34.41
CA LEU A 43 -13.08 3.63 -33.65
C LEU A 43 -12.01 2.84 -32.87
N VAL A 44 -10.89 2.51 -33.51
CA VAL A 44 -9.77 1.81 -32.84
C VAL A 44 -9.20 2.66 -31.70
N LEU A 45 -8.99 3.97 -31.93
CA LEU A 45 -8.55 4.89 -30.88
C LEU A 45 -9.53 4.95 -29.71
N ALA A 46 -10.83 5.03 -30.00
CA ALA A 46 -11.86 5.02 -28.96
C ALA A 46 -11.84 3.74 -28.12
N ILE A 47 -11.61 2.57 -28.74
CA ILE A 47 -11.45 1.29 -28.03
C ILE A 47 -10.23 1.33 -27.11
N ILE A 48 -9.08 1.80 -27.59
CA ILE A 48 -7.84 1.86 -26.79
C ILE A 48 -8.01 2.81 -25.60
N ILE A 49 -8.58 3.99 -25.83
CA ILE A 49 -8.86 4.97 -24.76
C ILE A 49 -9.84 4.37 -23.75
N GLY A 50 -10.93 3.76 -24.22
CA GLY A 50 -11.91 3.11 -23.37
C GLY A 50 -11.31 2.00 -22.52
N TYR A 51 -10.43 1.18 -23.10
CA TYR A 51 -9.70 0.14 -22.38
C TYR A 51 -8.76 0.72 -21.30
N SER A 52 -8.06 1.82 -21.63
CA SER A 52 -7.19 2.52 -20.66
C SER A 52 -7.99 3.10 -19.48
N ILE A 53 -9.14 3.72 -19.75
CA ILE A 53 -10.03 4.23 -18.69
C ILE A 53 -10.56 3.08 -17.83
N ALA A 54 -11.03 1.99 -18.46
CA ALA A 54 -11.57 0.84 -17.75
C ALA A 54 -10.53 0.18 -16.82
N THR A 55 -9.30 0.00 -17.30
CA THR A 55 -8.20 -0.56 -16.50
C THR A 55 -7.82 0.37 -15.34
N ASN A 56 -7.73 1.68 -15.58
CA ASN A 56 -7.44 2.66 -14.53
C ASN A 56 -8.54 2.66 -13.46
N LEU A 57 -9.81 2.68 -13.87
CA LEU A 57 -10.96 2.62 -12.97
C LEU A 57 -10.95 1.32 -12.16
N TYR A 58 -10.65 0.19 -12.78
CA TYR A 58 -10.53 -1.11 -12.12
C TYR A 58 -9.49 -1.09 -10.99
N PHE A 59 -8.28 -0.57 -11.25
CA PHE A 59 -7.25 -0.49 -10.22
C PHE A 59 -7.59 0.53 -9.13
N ASN A 60 -8.19 1.67 -9.50
CA ASN A 60 -8.62 2.67 -8.54
C ASN A 60 -9.70 2.13 -7.59
N GLN A 61 -10.68 1.38 -8.12
CA GLN A 61 -11.69 0.71 -7.29
C GLN A 61 -11.06 -0.28 -6.30
N ARG A 62 -10.08 -1.09 -6.74
CA ARG A 62 -9.37 -2.01 -5.83
C ARG A 62 -8.56 -1.29 -4.75
N TYR A 63 -7.94 -0.17 -5.10
CA TYR A 63 -7.22 0.67 -4.14
C TYR A 63 -8.17 1.28 -3.10
N LEU A 64 -9.31 1.80 -3.53
CA LEU A 64 -10.32 2.34 -2.61
C LEU A 64 -10.89 1.25 -1.70
N ALA A 65 -11.18 0.07 -2.25
CA ALA A 65 -11.65 -1.07 -1.48
C ALA A 65 -10.64 -1.51 -0.41
N SER A 66 -9.34 -1.57 -0.75
CA SER A 66 -8.31 -1.98 0.22
C SER A 66 -8.05 -0.96 1.33
N LYS A 67 -8.43 0.30 1.13
CA LYS A 67 -8.23 1.38 2.10
C LYS A 67 -9.47 1.75 2.92
N TYR A 68 -10.66 1.65 2.33
CA TYR A 68 -11.91 2.13 2.91
C TYR A 68 -13.04 1.09 2.91
N GLY A 69 -12.82 -0.11 2.38
CA GLY A 69 -13.79 -1.19 2.41
C GLY A 69 -13.99 -1.77 3.82
N SER A 70 -15.01 -2.61 3.97
CA SER A 70 -15.25 -3.39 5.20
C SER A 70 -14.13 -4.39 5.48
N GLU A 71 -13.52 -4.92 4.42
CA GLU A 71 -12.30 -5.71 4.45
C GLU A 71 -11.18 -4.84 3.91
N ARG A 72 -10.47 -4.15 4.81
CA ARG A 72 -9.40 -3.20 4.46
C ARG A 72 -8.10 -3.55 5.15
N LEU A 73 -7.02 -2.98 4.62
CA LEU A 73 -5.71 -3.07 5.23
C LEU A 73 -5.67 -2.29 6.54
N LEU A 74 -4.84 -2.77 7.46
CA LEU A 74 -4.56 -2.07 8.71
C LEU A 74 -3.93 -0.71 8.41
N SER A 75 -4.57 0.35 8.88
CA SER A 75 -4.10 1.73 8.71
C SER A 75 -3.16 2.15 9.85
N VAL A 76 -2.47 3.27 9.67
CA VAL A 76 -1.65 3.87 10.73
C VAL A 76 -2.51 4.30 11.92
N ALA A 77 -3.72 4.82 11.67
CA ALA A 77 -4.63 5.24 12.74
C ALA A 77 -5.07 4.05 13.60
N ASP A 78 -5.46 2.94 12.98
CA ASP A 78 -5.81 1.71 13.70
C ASP A 78 -4.61 1.18 14.49
N THR A 79 -3.41 1.23 13.90
CA THR A 79 -2.17 0.80 14.57
C THR A 79 -1.88 1.65 15.80
N VAL A 80 -2.05 2.98 15.71
CA VAL A 80 -1.91 3.92 16.83
C VAL A 80 -2.91 3.61 17.94
N GLU A 81 -4.17 3.33 17.58
CA GLU A 81 -5.21 2.97 18.54
C GLU A 81 -4.85 1.67 19.28
N ILE A 82 -4.40 0.64 18.56
CA ILE A 82 -3.97 -0.63 19.15
C ILE A 82 -2.75 -0.43 20.05
N ILE A 83 -1.72 0.29 19.59
CA ILE A 83 -0.51 0.55 20.37
C ILE A 83 -0.83 1.33 21.65
N ASN A 84 -1.83 2.22 21.63
CA ASN A 84 -2.24 2.96 22.82
C ASN A 84 -2.84 2.09 23.93
N GLN A 85 -3.22 0.85 23.63
CA GLN A 85 -3.69 -0.12 24.62
C GLN A 85 -2.56 -0.99 25.17
N ILE A 86 -1.36 -0.92 24.58
CA ILE A 86 -0.18 -1.63 25.02
C ILE A 86 0.45 -0.90 26.23
N LEU A 87 0.97 -1.67 27.19
CA LEU A 87 1.65 -1.13 28.35
C LEU A 87 2.93 -0.37 27.95
N VAL A 88 3.17 0.77 28.61
CA VAL A 88 4.38 1.59 28.41
C VAL A 88 5.63 0.77 28.75
N GLY A 89 6.69 0.93 27.98
CA GLY A 89 7.97 0.24 28.17
C GLY A 89 7.96 -1.25 27.83
N SER A 90 6.87 -1.77 27.25
CA SER A 90 6.76 -3.18 26.90
C SER A 90 7.37 -3.51 25.53
N THR A 91 7.49 -4.81 25.24
CA THR A 91 8.10 -5.31 23.99
C THR A 91 7.03 -5.55 22.93
N LEU A 92 7.23 -5.01 21.73
CA LEU A 92 6.42 -5.30 20.54
C LEU A 92 7.21 -6.16 19.56
N CYS A 93 6.63 -7.29 19.16
CA CYS A 93 7.18 -8.22 18.18
C CYS A 93 6.87 -7.73 16.76
N ASP A 94 7.92 -7.52 15.96
CA ASP A 94 7.86 -7.27 14.53
C ASP A 94 8.77 -8.25 13.78
N PRO A 95 8.25 -9.42 13.34
CA PRO A 95 9.02 -10.41 12.60
C PRO A 95 9.58 -9.87 11.27
N ALA A 96 8.95 -8.84 10.70
CA ALA A 96 9.36 -8.25 9.43
C ALA A 96 10.61 -7.36 9.58
N LYS A 97 11.02 -7.01 10.81
CA LYS A 97 12.25 -6.27 11.14
C LYS A 97 13.53 -7.13 10.97
N LYS A 98 13.52 -8.13 10.08
CA LYS A 98 14.67 -9.01 9.80
C LYS A 98 15.58 -8.40 8.71
N GLY A 99 16.77 -7.92 9.10
CA GLY A 99 17.84 -7.50 8.18
C GLY A 99 17.88 -6.02 7.79
N LYS A 100 18.84 -5.65 6.92
CA LYS A 100 19.40 -4.30 6.58
C LYS A 100 18.42 -3.15 6.21
N ARG A 101 17.10 -3.28 6.37
CA ARG A 101 16.17 -2.13 6.30
C ARG A 101 16.33 -1.32 7.60
N LYS A 102 17.25 -0.35 7.51
CA LYS A 102 17.53 0.80 8.38
C LYS A 102 16.67 0.89 9.65
N GLU A 103 17.30 0.66 10.80
CA GLU A 103 17.05 1.18 12.16
C GLU A 103 15.62 1.43 12.69
N HIS A 104 14.66 1.91 11.90
CA HIS A 104 13.31 2.27 12.31
C HIS A 104 12.27 1.67 11.33
N GLY A 105 11.53 0.65 11.77
CA GLY A 105 10.36 0.11 11.09
C GLY A 105 9.12 1.00 11.27
N GLN A 106 7.98 0.55 10.71
CA GLN A 106 6.70 1.28 10.83
C GLN A 106 6.32 1.50 12.30
N TYR A 107 6.45 0.47 13.14
CA TYR A 107 6.12 0.58 14.55
C TYR A 107 7.10 1.50 15.30
N ASP A 108 8.39 1.53 14.94
CA ASP A 108 9.38 2.40 15.59
C ASP A 108 9.01 3.87 15.35
N TYR A 109 8.57 4.19 14.12
CA TYR A 109 8.11 5.52 13.76
C TYR A 109 6.82 5.90 14.50
N ILE A 110 5.83 5.01 14.52
CA ILE A 110 4.56 5.25 15.20
C ILE A 110 4.81 5.48 16.70
N ASP A 111 5.66 4.68 17.32
CA ASP A 111 5.93 4.83 18.73
C ASP A 111 6.71 6.11 19.05
N THR A 112 7.77 6.40 18.29
CA THR A 112 8.60 7.59 18.51
C THR A 112 7.82 8.89 18.34
N PHE A 113 6.96 8.98 17.31
CA PHE A 113 6.37 10.26 16.90
C PHE A 113 4.88 10.41 17.25
N MET A 114 4.15 9.31 17.49
CA MET A 114 2.70 9.35 17.68
C MET A 114 2.28 8.90 19.07
N THR A 115 2.61 7.66 19.47
CA THR A 115 2.08 7.08 20.72
C THR A 115 2.95 7.31 21.94
N LYS A 116 4.28 7.44 21.75
CA LYS A 116 5.28 7.71 22.81
C LYS A 116 5.15 6.74 23.99
N ARG A 117 4.99 5.45 23.70
CA ARG A 117 4.86 4.38 24.71
C ARG A 117 6.21 3.77 25.08
N GLU A 118 7.30 4.21 24.47
CA GLU A 118 8.66 3.73 24.75
C GLU A 118 8.77 2.22 24.55
N LEU A 119 8.15 1.71 23.48
CA LEU A 119 8.10 0.29 23.18
C LEU A 119 9.45 -0.22 22.68
N MET A 120 9.84 -1.38 23.17
CA MET A 120 10.98 -2.12 22.63
C MET A 120 10.54 -2.98 21.44
N ILE A 121 10.83 -2.54 20.22
CA ILE A 121 10.41 -3.26 19.00
C ILE A 121 11.49 -4.23 18.53
N THR A 122 11.19 -5.53 18.57
CA THR A 122 12.17 -6.61 18.33
C THR A 122 11.69 -7.60 17.29
N ASN A 123 12.63 -8.25 16.58
CA ASN A 123 12.33 -9.29 15.58
C ASN A 123 12.42 -10.72 16.14
N THR A 124 12.98 -10.89 17.34
CA THR A 124 13.16 -12.19 18.01
C THR A 124 11.88 -12.67 18.68
N CYS A 125 10.94 -11.76 18.95
CA CYS A 125 9.60 -12.05 19.45
C CYS A 125 9.58 -13.00 20.67
N PRO A 126 10.23 -12.64 21.78
CA PRO A 126 10.25 -13.46 22.99
C PRO A 126 8.86 -13.52 23.65
N SER A 127 8.66 -14.55 24.48
CA SER A 127 7.49 -14.69 25.35
C SER A 127 7.24 -13.43 26.18
N GLY A 128 5.98 -13.08 26.38
CA GLY A 128 5.52 -11.85 27.00
C GLY A 128 5.44 -10.63 26.07
N SER A 129 5.97 -10.71 24.84
CA SER A 129 5.86 -9.62 23.86
C SER A 129 4.45 -9.50 23.29
N TYR A 130 4.07 -8.28 22.92
CA TYR A 130 2.86 -8.02 22.16
C TYR A 130 3.09 -8.30 20.68
N TYR A 131 2.06 -8.74 19.96
CA TYR A 131 2.11 -8.96 18.53
C TYR A 131 0.82 -8.45 17.86
N ILE A 132 0.97 -7.60 16.86
CA ILE A 132 -0.15 -7.05 16.09
C ILE A 132 -0.27 -7.85 14.79
N GLN A 133 -1.40 -8.55 14.62
CA GLN A 133 -1.70 -9.31 13.41
C GLN A 133 -2.82 -8.63 12.60
N PRO A 134 -2.53 -8.08 11.42
CA PRO A 134 -3.57 -7.62 10.49
C PRO A 134 -4.46 -8.80 10.07
N LYS A 135 -5.80 -8.62 10.07
CA LYS A 135 -6.74 -9.63 9.55
C LYS A 135 -6.64 -9.80 8.05
N PHE A 136 -6.22 -8.76 7.35
CA PHE A 136 -6.07 -8.73 5.90
C PHE A 136 -4.67 -8.25 5.51
N LYS A 137 -4.15 -8.81 4.43
CA LYS A 137 -2.88 -8.42 3.82
C LYS A 137 -3.02 -8.35 2.30
N MET A 138 -2.12 -7.59 1.67
CA MET A 138 -2.02 -7.61 0.21
C MET A 138 -1.24 -8.82 -0.26
N ALA A 139 -1.87 -9.67 -1.06
CA ALA A 139 -1.18 -10.66 -1.87
C ALA A 139 -0.85 -10.05 -3.24
N ILE A 140 0.38 -10.30 -3.69
CA ILE A 140 0.83 -10.00 -5.05
C ILE A 140 0.89 -11.33 -5.77
N GLN A 141 0.01 -11.52 -6.76
CA GLN A 141 0.09 -12.63 -7.69
C GLN A 141 0.70 -12.11 -8.98
N MET A 142 1.82 -12.71 -9.40
CA MET A 142 2.43 -12.42 -10.69
C MET A 142 1.77 -13.29 -11.75
N ASN A 143 1.02 -12.67 -12.66
CA ASN A 143 0.66 -13.29 -13.93
C ASN A 143 1.60 -12.78 -15.02
N ASP A 144 1.75 -13.52 -16.12
CA ASP A 144 2.68 -13.22 -17.23
C ASP A 144 2.51 -11.83 -17.87
N LEU A 145 1.42 -11.13 -17.60
CA LEU A 145 1.06 -9.84 -18.20
C LEU A 145 1.03 -8.67 -17.21
N PHE A 146 0.50 -8.85 -15.99
CA PHE A 146 0.38 -7.78 -14.98
C PHE A 146 0.34 -8.35 -13.55
N PRO A 147 0.90 -7.64 -12.54
CA PRO A 147 0.74 -8.00 -11.15
C PRO A 147 -0.72 -7.80 -10.71
N ILE A 148 -1.31 -8.83 -10.11
CA ILE A 148 -2.64 -8.76 -9.52
C ILE A 148 -2.49 -8.54 -8.02
N PHE A 149 -3.02 -7.41 -7.56
CA PHE A 149 -3.13 -7.07 -6.15
C PHE A 149 -4.49 -7.56 -5.62
N THR A 150 -4.48 -8.53 -4.73
CA THR A 150 -5.69 -9.02 -4.04
C THR A 150 -5.55 -8.88 -2.54
N LEU A 151 -6.60 -8.35 -1.92
CA LEU A 151 -6.74 -8.40 -0.48
C LEU A 151 -7.04 -9.85 -0.09
N VAL A 152 -6.27 -10.40 0.84
CA VAL A 152 -6.47 -11.77 1.34
C VAL A 152 -6.48 -11.77 2.85
N LYS A 153 -7.23 -12.70 3.44
CA LYS A 153 -7.22 -12.91 4.89
C LYS A 153 -5.87 -13.45 5.34
N THR A 154 -5.34 -12.92 6.43
CA THR A 154 -4.11 -13.40 7.04
C THR A 154 -4.38 -14.76 7.70
N PRO A 155 -3.52 -15.77 7.47
CA PRO A 155 -3.70 -17.07 8.11
C PRO A 155 -3.61 -16.96 9.64
N PRO A 156 -4.28 -17.85 10.38
CA PRO A 156 -4.14 -17.93 11.83
C PRO A 156 -2.68 -18.22 12.22
N LEU A 157 -2.32 -17.86 13.45
CA LEU A 157 -0.97 -18.09 13.97
C LEU A 157 -0.80 -19.55 14.42
N ASP A 158 0.37 -20.12 14.12
CA ASP A 158 0.74 -21.49 14.50
C ASP A 158 1.29 -21.59 15.94
N ARG A 159 1.40 -20.46 16.67
CA ARG A 159 1.98 -20.40 18.02
C ARG A 159 0.90 -20.14 19.07
N PRO A 160 1.05 -20.68 20.30
CA PRO A 160 0.17 -20.33 21.40
C PRO A 160 0.32 -18.85 21.72
N MET A 161 -0.80 -18.14 21.72
CA MET A 161 -0.88 -16.72 22.06
C MET A 161 -2.21 -16.42 22.71
N THR A 162 -2.19 -15.51 23.68
CA THR A 162 -3.41 -15.00 24.29
C THR A 162 -3.91 -13.78 23.52
N SER A 163 -5.15 -13.82 23.02
CA SER A 163 -5.79 -12.65 22.41
C SER A 163 -6.13 -11.61 23.49
N LEU A 164 -5.66 -10.38 23.33
CA LEU A 164 -5.91 -9.28 24.26
C LEU A 164 -6.95 -8.30 23.74
N LEU A 165 -6.94 -8.05 22.43
CA LEU A 165 -7.88 -7.14 21.76
C LEU A 165 -8.16 -7.64 20.36
N GLU A 166 -9.43 -7.58 19.96
CA GLU A 166 -9.86 -7.76 18.58
C GLU A 166 -10.48 -6.44 18.08
N THR A 167 -9.88 -5.89 17.02
CA THR A 167 -10.45 -4.77 16.23
C THR A 167 -11.02 -5.34 14.93
N PRO A 168 -11.80 -4.57 14.14
CA PRO A 168 -12.24 -5.04 12.83
C PRO A 168 -11.07 -5.39 11.89
N GLU A 169 -9.95 -4.68 11.97
CA GLU A 169 -8.82 -4.77 11.03
C GLU A 169 -7.65 -5.62 11.53
N ALA A 170 -7.50 -5.80 12.84
CA ALA A 170 -6.38 -6.56 13.42
C ALA A 170 -6.69 -7.21 14.78
N TYR A 171 -5.83 -8.15 15.15
CA TYR A 171 -5.75 -8.75 16.47
C TYR A 171 -4.50 -8.25 17.20
N LEU A 172 -4.63 -7.99 18.50
CA LEU A 172 -3.51 -7.81 19.41
C LEU A 172 -3.37 -9.06 20.27
N TYR A 173 -2.21 -9.69 20.18
CA TYR A 173 -1.85 -10.88 20.93
C TYR A 173 -0.76 -10.59 21.94
N LYS A 174 -0.70 -11.42 22.98
CA LYS A 174 0.48 -11.60 23.83
C LYS A 174 1.06 -12.98 23.60
N ILE A 175 2.36 -13.02 23.28
CA ILE A 175 3.09 -14.27 23.06
C ILE A 175 3.29 -14.96 24.42
N GLU A 176 2.99 -16.25 24.48
CA GLU A 176 3.20 -17.10 25.67
C GLU A 176 4.65 -17.56 25.83
#